data_AF-J4WVB1-F1
#
_entry.id   AF-J4WVB1-F1
#
_cell.length_a   1.000
_cell.length_b   1.000
_cell.length_c   1.000
_cell.angle_alpha   90.00
_cell.angle_beta   90.00
_cell.angle_gamma   90.00
#
_symmetry.space_group_name_H-M   'P 1'
#
loop_
_entity.id
_entity.type
_entity.pdbx_description
1 polymer ?
#
loop_
_entity_poly.entity_id
_entity_poly.type
_entity_poly.pdbx_seq_one_letter_code
_entity_poly.pdbx_strand_id
1 'polypeptide(L)'
;MEKTASMILGNPNYPAISYGGYRERTRDVQPSVDDAKEDMRILHAAGFRILRTYDTHLDLAKNTLEAIKQIKTEDPSFEMYVMLGAWITAANPNTDNVIHNQEDYDFNKYEIDETVRLANLYPDIVKVIAVGNEAMVHWATSYFVTPDIILKWVNYLQGLKKTNQLPENLWITSSDDFSSWGGGGAEYHTNELNELIQAVDFISMHTYPFHNTHYNPYFWQYSDTTDQEKQINELMQNAKNFAKDQFLAVRKYIDSIDKTKSIHIGETGWATVDTYLYGATGSRAADEYKQAIYFKHMQDLCNELSISCFYFSAFDEPWKDYANIDGSENHFGLFTVDGRAKYALWEMVDNEIFKDLNRGKNSILKSFDGDKDLMMGGVDVPEK
;
A
#
# COMPACT_ATOMS: atom_id res chain seq x y z
N MET A 1 -2.73 20.02 19.81
CA MET A 1 -3.76 20.15 18.75
C MET A 1 -3.93 18.80 18.11
N GLU A 2 -5.17 18.38 17.87
CA GLU A 2 -5.46 17.11 17.19
C GLU A 2 -4.97 17.18 15.73
N LYS A 3 -4.26 16.16 15.24
CA LYS A 3 -3.82 16.08 13.85
C LYS A 3 -4.98 15.63 12.95
N THR A 4 -5.15 16.33 11.83
CA THR A 4 -6.14 16.01 10.78
C THR A 4 -5.46 15.30 9.61
N ALA A 5 -6.25 14.63 8.76
CA ALA A 5 -5.72 14.01 7.54
C ALA A 5 -4.99 15.02 6.63
N SER A 6 -5.53 16.24 6.50
CA SER A 6 -4.93 17.32 5.70
C SER A 6 -3.57 17.82 6.22
N MET A 7 -3.26 17.63 7.51
CA MET A 7 -1.95 17.97 8.09
C MET A 7 -0.91 16.86 7.91
N ILE A 8 -1.39 15.62 7.69
CA ILE A 8 -0.58 14.40 7.63
C ILE A 8 -0.25 14.07 6.18
N LEU A 9 -1.24 14.03 5.30
CA LEU A 9 -1.05 13.60 3.92
C LEU A 9 -0.27 14.65 3.11
N GLY A 10 0.72 14.21 2.35
CA GLY A 10 1.65 15.08 1.61
C GLY A 10 2.74 15.74 2.45
N ASN A 11 2.78 15.49 3.76
CA ASN A 11 3.77 16.06 4.65
C ASN A 11 4.92 15.06 4.90
N PRO A 12 6.18 15.40 4.56
CA PRO A 12 7.32 14.49 4.68
C PRO A 12 7.65 14.09 6.12
N ASN A 13 7.13 14.80 7.13
CA ASN A 13 7.25 14.41 8.53
C ASN A 13 6.31 13.26 8.93
N TYR A 14 5.42 12.84 8.02
CA TYR A 14 4.52 11.73 8.24
C TYR A 14 4.63 10.66 7.14
N PRO A 15 5.79 10.00 7.00
CA PRO A 15 5.97 8.92 6.03
C PRO A 15 4.91 7.84 6.20
N ALA A 16 4.36 7.39 5.07
CA ALA A 16 3.28 6.44 5.00
C ALA A 16 3.81 5.05 4.59
N ILE A 17 3.12 3.99 5.01
CA ILE A 17 3.42 2.62 4.58
C ILE A 17 2.17 1.74 4.61
N SER A 18 2.07 0.80 3.67
CA SER A 18 1.06 -0.24 3.70
C SER A 18 1.47 -1.35 4.66
N TYR A 19 0.55 -1.76 5.53
CA TYR A 19 0.83 -2.67 6.63
C TYR A 19 -0.10 -3.89 6.63
N GLY A 20 0.53 -5.06 6.58
CA GLY A 20 -0.05 -6.34 6.95
C GLY A 20 0.84 -7.02 8.01
N GLY A 21 0.25 -7.39 9.15
CA GLY A 21 0.99 -7.95 10.28
C GLY A 21 1.09 -9.48 10.28
N TYR A 22 0.57 -10.14 9.24
CA TYR A 22 0.43 -11.60 9.20
C TYR A 22 1.80 -12.29 9.15
N ARG A 23 2.03 -13.20 10.08
CA ARG A 23 3.29 -13.96 10.22
C ARG A 23 3.20 -15.39 9.68
N GLU A 24 1.97 -15.86 9.41
CA GLU A 24 1.67 -17.23 8.98
C GLU A 24 1.20 -17.28 7.52
N ARG A 25 1.18 -18.47 6.94
CA ARG A 25 0.75 -18.73 5.54
C ARG A 25 -0.77 -18.73 5.33
N THR A 26 -1.52 -18.30 6.32
CA THR A 26 -2.97 -18.13 6.26
C THR A 26 -3.36 -16.90 7.06
N ARG A 27 -4.46 -16.25 6.67
CA ARG A 27 -5.08 -15.20 7.46
C ARG A 27 -5.97 -15.74 8.58
N ASP A 28 -6.21 -17.06 8.66
CA ASP A 28 -6.95 -17.66 9.78
C ASP A 28 -6.21 -17.46 11.11
N VAL A 29 -4.88 -17.33 11.06
CA VAL A 29 -4.06 -16.99 12.21
C VAL A 29 -3.82 -15.49 12.22
N GLN A 30 -4.68 -14.79 12.98
CA GLN A 30 -4.60 -13.34 13.15
C GLN A 30 -3.43 -12.95 14.06
N PRO A 31 -2.63 -11.94 13.70
CA PRO A 31 -1.63 -11.36 14.61
C PRO A 31 -2.31 -10.84 15.88
N SER A 32 -1.72 -11.13 17.03
CA SER A 32 -2.21 -10.61 18.30
C SER A 32 -1.95 -9.10 18.44
N VAL A 33 -2.56 -8.48 19.45
CA VAL A 33 -2.23 -7.09 19.80
C VAL A 33 -0.75 -6.94 20.17
N ASP A 34 -0.15 -7.92 20.84
CA ASP A 34 1.28 -7.87 21.19
C ASP A 34 2.18 -7.98 19.97
N ASP A 35 1.85 -8.85 19.00
CA ASP A 35 2.54 -8.91 17.70
C ASP A 35 2.45 -7.56 16.97
N ALA A 36 1.26 -6.96 16.93
CA ALA A 36 1.08 -5.65 16.34
C ALA A 36 1.89 -4.56 17.08
N LYS A 37 2.01 -4.62 18.41
CA LYS A 37 2.83 -3.65 19.18
C LYS A 37 4.31 -3.73 18.84
N GLU A 38 4.85 -4.92 18.62
CA GLU A 38 6.22 -5.10 18.12
C GLU A 38 6.41 -4.38 16.79
N ASP A 39 5.50 -4.64 15.84
CA ASP A 39 5.52 -4.05 14.51
C ASP A 39 5.42 -2.53 14.55
N MET A 40 4.50 -1.99 15.37
CA MET A 40 4.29 -0.55 15.50
C MET A 40 5.55 0.17 16.01
N ARG A 41 6.30 -0.44 16.93
CA ARG A 41 7.56 0.12 17.43
C ARG A 41 8.65 0.09 16.36
N ILE A 42 8.75 -1.00 15.60
CA ILE A 42 9.69 -1.12 14.48
C ILE A 42 9.39 -0.06 13.41
N LEU A 43 8.13 0.07 12.99
CA LEU A 43 7.73 1.03 11.96
C LEU A 43 7.88 2.48 12.42
N HIS A 44 7.56 2.77 13.67
CA HIS A 44 7.80 4.09 14.24
C HIS A 44 9.30 4.44 14.29
N ALA A 45 10.16 3.48 14.68
CA ALA A 45 11.61 3.65 14.66
C ALA A 45 12.16 3.87 13.25
N ALA A 46 11.62 3.15 12.24
CA ALA A 46 11.93 3.37 10.83
C ALA A 46 11.43 4.72 10.27
N GLY A 47 10.70 5.51 11.08
CA GLY A 47 10.24 6.85 10.73
C GLY A 47 8.81 6.92 10.18
N PHE A 48 8.12 5.79 10.00
CA PHE A 48 6.73 5.79 9.54
C PHE A 48 5.78 6.33 10.62
N ARG A 49 4.75 7.07 10.19
CA ARG A 49 3.77 7.72 11.09
C ARG A 49 2.33 7.52 10.66
N ILE A 50 2.07 6.99 9.47
CA ILE A 50 0.72 6.60 9.05
C ILE A 50 0.76 5.26 8.31
N LEU A 51 -0.16 4.38 8.68
CA LEU A 51 -0.29 3.04 8.12
C LEU A 51 -1.54 2.96 7.25
N ARG A 52 -1.52 2.11 6.23
CA ARG A 52 -2.72 1.70 5.49
C ARG A 52 -3.06 0.24 5.79
N THR A 53 -4.34 -0.03 6.00
CA THR A 53 -4.94 -1.36 6.21
C THR A 53 -6.03 -1.60 5.15
N TYR A 54 -6.56 -2.83 5.06
CA TYR A 54 -7.27 -3.30 3.86
C TYR A 54 -8.71 -3.75 4.10
N ASP A 55 -9.00 -4.30 5.27
CA ASP A 55 -10.31 -4.86 5.62
C ASP A 55 -10.57 -4.71 7.13
N THR A 56 -11.84 -4.84 7.52
CA THR A 56 -12.28 -4.82 8.92
C THR A 56 -13.07 -6.05 9.33
N HIS A 57 -13.32 -7.00 8.40
CA HIS A 57 -13.89 -8.30 8.74
C HIS A 57 -12.93 -9.24 9.45
N LEU A 58 -11.62 -9.01 9.35
CA LEU A 58 -10.60 -9.71 10.12
C LEU A 58 -10.08 -8.84 11.27
N ASP A 59 -9.45 -9.49 12.26
CA ASP A 59 -9.01 -8.81 13.49
C ASP A 59 -7.77 -7.93 13.29
N LEU A 60 -7.00 -8.04 12.19
CA LEU A 60 -5.76 -7.29 11.98
C LEU A 60 -5.94 -5.78 12.21
N ALA A 61 -6.91 -5.14 11.54
CA ALA A 61 -7.10 -3.70 11.65
C ALA A 61 -7.48 -3.28 13.08
N LYS A 62 -8.38 -4.03 13.71
CA LYS A 62 -8.79 -3.82 15.10
C LYS A 62 -7.63 -3.99 16.08
N ASN A 63 -6.83 -5.05 15.94
CA ASN A 63 -5.67 -5.33 16.78
C ASN A 63 -4.57 -4.28 16.59
N THR A 64 -4.39 -3.77 15.37
CA THR A 64 -3.46 -2.67 15.06
C THR A 64 -3.87 -1.38 15.78
N LEU A 65 -5.15 -1.02 15.72
CA LEU A 65 -5.67 0.19 16.40
C LEU A 65 -5.54 0.08 17.92
N GLU A 66 -5.85 -1.09 18.49
CA GLU A 66 -5.68 -1.35 19.92
C GLU A 66 -4.19 -1.32 20.32
N ALA A 67 -3.29 -1.90 19.52
CA ALA A 67 -1.86 -1.85 19.75
C ALA A 67 -1.33 -0.41 19.81
N ILE A 68 -1.69 0.42 18.83
CA ILE A 68 -1.33 1.85 18.81
C ILE A 68 -1.89 2.55 20.05
N LYS A 69 -3.16 2.29 20.41
CA LYS A 69 -3.78 2.89 21.60
C LYS A 69 -3.04 2.55 22.89
N GLN A 70 -2.64 1.29 23.06
CA GLN A 70 -1.86 0.86 24.22
C GLN A 70 -0.48 1.50 24.25
N ILE A 71 0.24 1.52 23.12
CA ILE A 71 1.56 2.18 23.05
C ILE A 71 1.46 3.66 23.39
N LYS A 72 0.47 4.39 22.86
CA LYS A 72 0.25 5.82 23.19
C LYS A 72 -0.08 6.05 24.66
N THR A 73 -0.64 5.05 25.33
CA THR A 73 -0.93 5.10 26.78
C THR A 73 0.35 4.86 27.59
N GLU A 74 1.22 3.96 27.13
CA GLU A 74 2.54 3.69 27.73
C GLU A 74 3.53 4.84 27.49
N ASP A 75 3.53 5.41 26.29
CA ASP A 75 4.39 6.50 25.84
C ASP A 75 3.57 7.57 25.09
N PRO A 76 3.22 8.68 25.77
CA PRO A 76 2.48 9.78 25.14
C PRO A 76 3.21 10.49 23.99
N SER A 77 4.51 10.24 23.79
CA SER A 77 5.28 10.78 22.67
C SER A 77 5.16 9.95 21.39
N PHE A 78 4.67 8.71 21.49
CA PHE A 78 4.45 7.84 20.34
C PHE A 78 3.36 8.40 19.41
N GLU A 79 3.67 8.51 18.12
CA GLU A 79 2.77 9.07 17.11
C GLU A 79 2.61 8.10 15.93
N MET A 80 1.41 7.54 15.77
CA MET A 80 1.05 6.69 14.65
C MET A 80 -0.43 6.88 14.30
N TYR A 81 -0.73 6.96 13.00
CA TYR A 81 -2.07 7.15 12.43
C TYR A 81 -2.41 6.01 11.49
N VAL A 82 -3.71 5.88 11.16
CA VAL A 82 -4.21 4.82 10.28
C VAL A 82 -5.16 5.38 9.22
N MET A 83 -4.93 4.95 7.98
CA MET A 83 -5.90 4.86 6.90
C MET A 83 -6.55 3.47 6.96
N LEU A 84 -7.82 3.44 7.36
CA LEU A 84 -8.60 2.23 7.57
C LEU A 84 -9.25 1.82 6.25
N GLY A 85 -8.96 0.61 5.76
CA GLY A 85 -9.58 0.07 4.56
C GLY A 85 -10.88 -0.66 4.89
N ALA A 86 -11.95 -0.34 4.18
CA ALA A 86 -13.18 -1.13 4.12
C ALA A 86 -13.17 -1.92 2.82
N TRP A 87 -13.08 -3.25 2.89
CA TRP A 87 -13.14 -4.09 1.69
C TRP A 87 -14.52 -3.98 1.05
N ILE A 88 -14.57 -3.87 -0.28
CA ILE A 88 -15.82 -3.80 -1.05
C ILE A 88 -15.79 -4.87 -2.12
N THR A 89 -16.91 -5.56 -2.29
CA THR A 89 -17.02 -6.68 -3.22
C THR A 89 -18.36 -6.71 -3.95
N ALA A 90 -18.31 -7.23 -5.19
CA ALA A 90 -19.49 -7.53 -5.99
C ALA A 90 -20.29 -8.70 -5.43
N ALA A 91 -21.53 -8.86 -5.90
CA ALA A 91 -22.36 -10.00 -5.55
C ALA A 91 -21.75 -11.30 -6.10
N ASN A 92 -21.83 -12.37 -5.31
CA ASN A 92 -21.23 -13.70 -5.58
C ASN A 92 -19.70 -13.67 -5.80
N PRO A 93 -18.92 -13.02 -4.92
CA PRO A 93 -17.49 -12.86 -5.14
C PRO A 93 -16.75 -14.19 -5.06
N ASN A 94 -15.61 -14.30 -5.76
CA ASN A 94 -14.79 -15.51 -5.85
C ASN A 94 -15.54 -16.74 -6.40
N THR A 95 -16.50 -16.52 -7.30
CA THR A 95 -17.23 -17.58 -8.01
C THR A 95 -17.22 -17.34 -9.52
N ASP A 96 -17.70 -18.32 -10.31
CA ASP A 96 -17.88 -18.14 -11.76
C ASP A 96 -19.09 -17.25 -12.13
N ASN A 97 -19.87 -16.77 -11.13
CA ASN A 97 -21.12 -16.03 -11.32
C ASN A 97 -21.10 -14.63 -10.67
N VAL A 98 -19.93 -14.00 -10.58
CA VAL A 98 -19.78 -12.63 -10.05
C VAL A 98 -20.64 -11.66 -10.86
N ILE A 99 -21.36 -10.77 -10.17
CA ILE A 99 -22.22 -9.75 -10.78
C ILE A 99 -21.67 -8.37 -10.47
N HIS A 100 -20.80 -7.84 -11.33
CA HIS A 100 -20.02 -6.63 -11.07
C HIS A 100 -20.83 -5.33 -10.86
N ASN A 101 -22.07 -5.26 -11.36
CA ASN A 101 -22.95 -4.11 -11.16
C ASN A 101 -23.94 -4.32 -9.99
N GLN A 102 -23.69 -5.33 -9.15
CA GLN A 102 -24.40 -5.57 -7.90
C GLN A 102 -23.38 -5.84 -6.81
N GLU A 103 -23.66 -5.40 -5.60
CA GLU A 103 -22.79 -5.66 -4.47
C GLU A 103 -23.23 -6.85 -3.63
N ASP A 104 -22.30 -7.48 -2.92
CA ASP A 104 -22.63 -8.25 -1.73
C ASP A 104 -23.00 -7.27 -0.61
N TYR A 105 -24.27 -6.89 -0.57
CA TYR A 105 -24.74 -5.81 0.30
C TYR A 105 -24.49 -6.11 1.78
N ASP A 106 -24.76 -7.35 2.24
CA ASP A 106 -24.62 -7.70 3.65
C ASP A 106 -23.15 -7.67 4.07
N PHE A 107 -22.25 -8.17 3.23
CA PHE A 107 -20.81 -8.11 3.48
C PHE A 107 -20.29 -6.67 3.45
N ASN A 108 -20.57 -5.91 2.39
CA ASN A 108 -20.09 -4.53 2.26
C ASN A 108 -20.64 -3.64 3.37
N LYS A 109 -21.91 -3.84 3.76
CA LYS A 109 -22.51 -3.13 4.87
C LYS A 109 -21.79 -3.44 6.18
N TYR A 110 -21.48 -4.71 6.44
CA TYR A 110 -20.75 -5.11 7.63
C TYR A 110 -19.36 -4.41 7.69
N GLU A 111 -18.61 -4.43 6.59
CA GLU A 111 -17.30 -3.76 6.48
C GLU A 111 -17.39 -2.25 6.76
N ILE A 112 -18.39 -1.59 6.17
CA ILE A 112 -18.59 -0.15 6.35
C ILE A 112 -19.02 0.17 7.79
N ASP A 113 -19.95 -0.59 8.36
CA ASP A 113 -20.42 -0.38 9.73
C ASP A 113 -19.27 -0.59 10.75
N GLU A 114 -18.44 -1.61 10.55
CA GLU A 114 -17.30 -1.88 11.43
C GLU A 114 -16.22 -0.81 11.29
N THR A 115 -15.95 -0.34 10.07
CA THR A 115 -15.07 0.81 9.81
C THR A 115 -15.55 2.07 10.51
N VAL A 116 -16.86 2.37 10.47
CA VAL A 116 -17.47 3.50 11.20
C VAL A 116 -17.32 3.34 12.71
N ARG A 117 -17.54 2.13 13.24
CA ARG A 117 -17.39 1.82 14.66
C ARG A 117 -15.94 2.04 15.11
N LEU A 118 -14.96 1.54 14.37
CA LEU A 118 -13.53 1.67 14.67
C LEU A 118 -13.06 3.13 14.55
N ALA A 119 -13.48 3.88 13.54
CA ALA A 119 -13.14 5.29 13.40
C ALA A 119 -13.64 6.15 14.59
N ASN A 120 -14.83 5.84 15.12
CA ASN A 120 -15.36 6.50 16.31
C ASN A 120 -14.73 6.02 17.62
N LEU A 121 -14.27 4.77 17.68
CA LEU A 121 -13.59 4.22 18.87
C LEU A 121 -12.15 4.75 19.00
N TYR A 122 -11.48 5.02 17.87
CA TYR A 122 -10.09 5.47 17.81
C TYR A 122 -9.91 6.76 17.00
N PRO A 123 -10.64 7.86 17.29
CA PRO A 123 -10.65 9.07 16.46
C PRO A 123 -9.30 9.81 16.46
N ASP A 124 -8.48 9.60 17.50
CA ASP A 124 -7.14 10.18 17.59
C ASP A 124 -6.10 9.41 16.73
N ILE A 125 -6.44 8.22 16.23
CA ILE A 125 -5.57 7.35 15.42
C ILE A 125 -6.07 7.26 13.98
N VAL A 126 -7.37 7.00 13.76
CA VAL A 126 -7.96 6.85 12.43
C VAL A 126 -8.16 8.22 11.79
N LYS A 127 -7.49 8.46 10.67
CA LYS A 127 -7.52 9.76 9.95
C LYS A 127 -8.12 9.65 8.56
N VAL A 128 -8.14 8.46 7.98
CA VAL A 128 -8.73 8.21 6.66
C VAL A 128 -9.55 6.93 6.69
N ILE A 129 -10.66 6.90 5.96
CA ILE A 129 -11.34 5.67 5.53
C ILE A 129 -11.17 5.51 4.01
N ALA A 130 -10.73 4.34 3.57
CA ALA A 130 -10.67 3.95 2.16
C ALA A 130 -11.80 2.97 1.84
N VAL A 131 -12.71 3.35 0.95
CA VAL A 131 -13.82 2.51 0.48
C VAL A 131 -13.35 1.71 -0.72
N GLY A 132 -13.03 0.44 -0.49
CA GLY A 132 -12.48 -0.47 -1.50
C GLY A 132 -10.96 -0.40 -1.64
N ASN A 133 -10.40 -1.54 -2.05
CA ASN A 133 -9.02 -1.72 -2.48
C ASN A 133 -9.03 -2.39 -3.85
N GLU A 134 -8.63 -1.67 -4.90
CA GLU A 134 -8.68 -2.17 -6.29
C GLU A 134 -10.04 -2.79 -6.60
N ALA A 135 -11.08 -2.14 -6.09
CA ALA A 135 -12.45 -2.64 -6.15
C ALA A 135 -13.09 -2.25 -7.49
N MET A 136 -12.54 -1.34 -8.27
CA MET A 136 -13.09 -0.89 -9.55
C MET A 136 -12.29 -1.37 -10.76
N VAL A 137 -11.08 -1.89 -10.56
CA VAL A 137 -10.21 -2.29 -11.67
C VAL A 137 -10.73 -3.56 -12.34
N HIS A 138 -10.89 -3.52 -13.67
CA HIS A 138 -11.62 -4.57 -14.39
C HIS A 138 -10.91 -5.93 -14.44
N TRP A 139 -9.60 -5.98 -14.16
CA TRP A 139 -8.88 -7.25 -14.08
C TRP A 139 -9.08 -7.96 -12.73
N ALA A 140 -9.64 -7.31 -11.71
CA ALA A 140 -9.96 -7.92 -10.42
C ALA A 140 -11.27 -8.73 -10.51
N THR A 141 -11.32 -9.65 -11.48
CA THR A 141 -12.54 -10.34 -11.95
C THR A 141 -13.24 -11.16 -10.87
N SER A 142 -12.55 -11.50 -9.77
CA SER A 142 -13.15 -12.23 -8.66
C SER A 142 -14.03 -11.35 -7.77
N TYR A 143 -13.92 -10.01 -7.80
CA TYR A 143 -14.66 -9.16 -6.86
C TYR A 143 -14.98 -7.73 -7.31
N PHE A 144 -14.45 -7.22 -8.43
CA PHE A 144 -14.60 -5.80 -8.78
C PHE A 144 -16.08 -5.38 -8.89
N VAL A 145 -16.37 -4.14 -8.54
CA VAL A 145 -17.66 -3.47 -8.60
C VAL A 145 -17.61 -2.28 -9.56
N THR A 146 -18.77 -1.85 -10.05
CA THR A 146 -18.89 -0.58 -10.79
C THR A 146 -18.75 0.64 -9.86
N PRO A 147 -18.32 1.80 -10.37
CA PRO A 147 -18.06 2.99 -9.54
C PRO A 147 -19.26 3.50 -8.71
N ASP A 148 -20.50 3.25 -9.14
CA ASP A 148 -21.70 3.62 -8.39
C ASP A 148 -21.81 2.96 -7.02
N ILE A 149 -21.29 1.73 -6.88
CA ILE A 149 -21.27 1.01 -5.60
C ILE A 149 -20.29 1.69 -4.63
N ILE A 150 -19.11 2.07 -5.11
CA ILE A 150 -18.13 2.83 -4.29
C ILE A 150 -18.69 4.21 -3.95
N LEU A 151 -19.26 4.92 -4.93
CA LEU A 151 -19.89 6.23 -4.75
C LEU A 151 -20.99 6.20 -3.68
N LYS A 152 -21.84 5.16 -3.67
CA LYS A 152 -22.87 4.96 -2.65
C LYS A 152 -22.28 4.98 -1.24
N TRP A 153 -21.25 4.18 -0.99
CA TRP A 153 -20.63 4.06 0.33
C TRP A 153 -19.82 5.30 0.72
N VAL A 154 -19.11 5.93 -0.23
CA VAL A 154 -18.46 7.23 -0.02
C VAL A 154 -19.48 8.29 0.39
N ASN A 155 -20.60 8.41 -0.34
CA ASN A 155 -21.66 9.37 -0.02
C ASN A 155 -22.32 9.08 1.33
N TYR A 156 -22.49 7.80 1.69
CA TYR A 156 -22.98 7.39 3.01
C TYR A 156 -22.05 7.91 4.12
N LEU A 157 -20.73 7.66 4.03
CA LEU A 157 -19.76 8.13 5.01
C LEU A 157 -19.67 9.66 5.07
N GLN A 158 -19.70 10.34 3.92
CA GLN A 158 -19.78 11.81 3.89
C GLN A 158 -21.07 12.33 4.54
N GLY A 159 -22.20 11.62 4.42
CA GLY A 159 -23.44 11.91 5.11
C GLY A 159 -23.35 11.75 6.64
N LEU A 160 -22.63 10.72 7.12
CA LEU A 160 -22.37 10.53 8.54
C LEU A 160 -21.52 11.68 9.12
N LYS A 161 -20.52 12.18 8.39
CA LYS A 161 -19.74 13.37 8.78
C LYS A 161 -20.65 14.61 8.94
N LYS A 162 -21.55 14.86 7.98
CA LYS A 162 -22.51 15.99 8.02
C LYS A 162 -23.49 15.93 9.19
N THR A 163 -23.70 14.75 9.75
CA THR A 163 -24.61 14.52 10.90
C THR A 163 -23.87 14.28 12.21
N ASN A 164 -22.55 14.54 12.26
CA ASN A 164 -21.66 14.34 13.42
C ASN A 164 -21.63 12.89 13.94
N GLN A 165 -21.93 11.91 13.08
CA GLN A 165 -21.79 10.47 13.39
C GLN A 165 -20.40 9.92 13.05
N LEU A 166 -19.59 10.72 12.35
CA LEU A 166 -18.16 10.55 12.16
C LEU A 166 -17.45 11.88 12.43
N PRO A 167 -16.17 11.89 12.82
CA PRO A 167 -15.39 13.11 12.98
C PRO A 167 -15.36 13.94 11.68
N GLU A 168 -15.61 15.25 11.79
CA GLU A 168 -15.66 16.16 10.63
C GLU A 168 -14.34 16.15 9.82
N ASN A 169 -13.21 16.06 10.52
CA ASN A 169 -11.86 16.06 9.93
C ASN A 169 -11.38 14.69 9.43
N LEU A 170 -12.22 13.65 9.50
CA LEU A 170 -11.94 12.34 8.91
C LEU A 170 -12.06 12.43 7.39
N TRP A 171 -11.02 12.03 6.66
CA TRP A 171 -11.07 12.00 5.19
C TRP A 171 -11.57 10.66 4.66
N ILE A 172 -12.35 10.71 3.59
CA ILE A 172 -12.91 9.56 2.89
C ILE A 172 -12.30 9.49 1.49
N THR A 173 -11.81 8.33 1.09
CA THR A 173 -11.28 8.06 -0.25
C THR A 173 -11.71 6.69 -0.74
N SER A 174 -11.28 6.31 -1.93
CA SER A 174 -11.20 4.93 -2.41
C SER A 174 -9.76 4.72 -2.90
N SER A 175 -9.19 3.52 -2.71
CA SER A 175 -7.79 3.24 -3.07
C SER A 175 -7.74 2.21 -4.19
N ASP A 176 -7.32 2.63 -5.37
CA ASP A 176 -7.53 1.85 -6.59
C ASP A 176 -6.45 2.11 -7.65
N ASP A 177 -6.38 1.25 -8.66
CA ASP A 177 -5.44 1.34 -9.78
C ASP A 177 -5.54 2.70 -10.51
N PHE A 178 -4.43 3.15 -11.09
CA PHE A 178 -4.41 4.38 -11.89
C PHE A 178 -5.47 4.36 -13.02
N SER A 179 -5.78 3.18 -13.58
CA SER A 179 -6.78 3.02 -14.64
C SER A 179 -8.19 3.30 -14.12
N SER A 180 -8.52 2.77 -12.93
CA SER A 180 -9.80 2.96 -12.25
C SER A 180 -10.09 4.42 -11.93
N TRP A 181 -9.04 5.21 -11.69
CA TRP A 181 -9.13 6.67 -11.53
C TRP A 181 -9.06 7.46 -12.85
N GLY A 182 -9.28 6.79 -13.98
CA GLY A 182 -9.39 7.38 -15.30
C GLY A 182 -8.05 7.72 -15.98
N GLY A 183 -6.92 7.34 -15.39
CA GLY A 183 -5.59 7.48 -16.01
C GLY A 183 -5.28 6.44 -17.09
N GLY A 184 -6.16 5.44 -17.26
CA GLY A 184 -6.05 4.36 -18.24
C GLY A 184 -6.97 4.55 -19.46
N GLY A 185 -7.63 3.46 -19.86
CA GLY A 185 -8.54 3.46 -21.01
C GLY A 185 -9.87 4.17 -20.76
N ALA A 186 -10.54 4.58 -21.83
CA ALA A 186 -11.79 5.34 -21.78
C ALA A 186 -12.98 4.52 -21.25
N GLU A 187 -12.84 3.19 -21.15
CA GLU A 187 -13.83 2.30 -20.54
C GLU A 187 -14.10 2.61 -19.06
N TYR A 188 -13.17 3.26 -18.37
CA TYR A 188 -13.35 3.72 -16.99
C TYR A 188 -14.06 5.08 -16.90
N HIS A 189 -14.21 5.83 -18.00
CA HIS A 189 -14.70 7.21 -17.98
C HIS A 189 -16.23 7.27 -17.94
N THR A 190 -16.81 6.93 -16.79
CA THR A 190 -18.26 6.96 -16.55
C THR A 190 -18.70 8.22 -15.81
N ASN A 191 -20.01 8.51 -15.80
CA ASN A 191 -20.54 9.63 -15.02
C ASN A 191 -20.38 9.38 -13.52
N GLU A 192 -20.54 8.13 -13.11
CA GLU A 192 -20.44 7.68 -11.72
C GLU A 192 -19.01 7.83 -11.19
N LEU A 193 -17.99 7.60 -12.03
CA LEU A 193 -16.60 7.91 -11.67
C LEU A 193 -16.40 9.42 -11.47
N ASN A 194 -16.95 10.26 -12.35
CA ASN A 194 -16.87 11.72 -12.19
C ASN A 194 -17.51 12.19 -10.88
N GLU A 195 -18.66 11.63 -10.52
CA GLU A 195 -19.33 11.90 -9.25
C GLU A 195 -18.52 11.39 -8.05
N LEU A 196 -17.90 10.21 -8.15
CA LEU A 196 -17.01 9.67 -7.13
C LEU A 196 -15.82 10.57 -6.87
N ILE A 197 -15.17 11.06 -7.93
CA ILE A 197 -14.04 12.01 -7.84
C ILE A 197 -14.44 13.27 -7.08
N GLN A 198 -15.66 13.77 -7.29
CA GLN A 198 -16.17 14.93 -6.55
C GLN A 198 -16.48 14.61 -5.08
N ALA A 199 -16.96 13.39 -4.79
CA ALA A 199 -17.42 12.98 -3.47
C ALA A 199 -16.29 12.64 -2.47
N VAL A 200 -15.18 12.07 -2.93
CA VAL A 200 -14.03 11.74 -2.07
C VAL A 200 -13.28 12.99 -1.61
N ASP A 201 -12.65 12.97 -0.43
CA ASP A 201 -11.82 14.08 0.05
C ASP A 201 -10.49 14.18 -0.74
N PHE A 202 -9.96 13.05 -1.21
CA PHE A 202 -8.78 12.96 -2.08
C PHE A 202 -8.77 11.65 -2.89
N ILE A 203 -7.88 11.55 -3.88
CA ILE A 203 -7.66 10.35 -4.71
C ILE A 203 -6.49 9.54 -4.16
N SER A 204 -6.72 8.26 -3.86
CA SER A 204 -5.66 7.30 -3.49
C SER A 204 -5.41 6.38 -4.68
N MET A 205 -4.33 6.61 -5.43
CA MET A 205 -4.04 5.87 -6.66
C MET A 205 -2.93 4.83 -6.47
N HIS A 206 -3.03 3.70 -7.16
CA HIS A 206 -1.98 2.68 -7.20
C HIS A 206 -1.19 2.74 -8.50
N THR A 207 0.07 2.35 -8.44
CA THR A 207 0.94 2.18 -9.61
C THR A 207 1.97 1.10 -9.34
N TYR A 208 2.10 0.14 -10.26
CA TYR A 208 3.03 -0.99 -10.12
C TYR A 208 3.90 -1.18 -11.37
N PRO A 209 4.99 -0.39 -11.51
CA PRO A 209 6.00 -0.66 -12.52
C PRO A 209 6.56 -2.09 -12.40
N PHE A 210 6.70 -2.63 -11.18
CA PHE A 210 7.17 -4.00 -10.95
C PHE A 210 6.41 -5.04 -11.79
N HIS A 211 5.07 -5.11 -11.67
CA HIS A 211 4.28 -6.05 -12.47
C HIS A 211 4.33 -5.73 -13.98
N ASN A 212 4.42 -4.44 -14.33
CA ASN A 212 4.52 -4.00 -15.72
C ASN A 212 5.88 -4.31 -16.37
N THR A 213 6.92 -4.70 -15.62
CA THR A 213 8.14 -5.30 -16.21
C THR A 213 7.86 -6.59 -16.99
N HIS A 214 6.70 -7.21 -16.78
CA HIS A 214 6.19 -8.33 -17.57
C HIS A 214 5.01 -7.94 -18.45
N TYR A 215 3.96 -7.33 -17.87
CA TYR A 215 2.70 -7.09 -18.60
C TYR A 215 2.75 -5.92 -19.60
N ASN A 216 3.64 -4.94 -19.39
CA ASN A 216 3.81 -3.80 -20.28
C ASN A 216 5.28 -3.30 -20.31
N PRO A 217 6.22 -4.13 -20.80
CA PRO A 217 7.64 -3.98 -20.52
C PRO A 217 8.36 -2.92 -21.36
N TYR A 218 7.64 -2.01 -22.04
CA TYR A 218 8.27 -1.06 -22.97
C TYR A 218 9.28 -0.13 -22.29
N PHE A 219 9.10 0.16 -21.00
CA PHE A 219 9.99 1.00 -20.21
C PHE A 219 11.18 0.22 -19.62
N TRP A 220 11.11 -1.12 -19.59
CA TRP A 220 12.06 -1.99 -18.91
C TRP A 220 13.27 -2.32 -19.80
N GLN A 221 13.98 -1.27 -20.22
CA GLN A 221 15.08 -1.33 -21.17
C GLN A 221 16.25 -0.44 -20.71
N TYR A 222 17.46 -0.77 -21.16
CA TYR A 222 18.69 -0.02 -20.86
C TYR A 222 19.58 0.11 -22.10
N SER A 223 20.52 1.05 -22.05
CA SER A 223 21.44 1.40 -23.13
C SER A 223 22.47 0.31 -23.45
N ASP A 224 23.22 0.44 -24.54
CA ASP A 224 24.31 -0.51 -24.86
C ASP A 224 25.55 -0.27 -24.02
N THR A 225 25.53 -0.84 -22.82
CA THR A 225 26.62 -0.80 -21.84
C THR A 225 26.82 -2.18 -21.22
N THR A 226 28.04 -2.49 -20.80
CA THR A 226 28.40 -3.72 -20.08
C THR A 226 28.49 -3.52 -18.57
N ASP A 227 28.26 -2.30 -18.09
CA ASP A 227 28.29 -1.96 -16.66
C ASP A 227 26.94 -2.29 -16.03
N GLN A 228 26.87 -3.37 -15.25
CA GLN A 228 25.63 -3.88 -14.66
C GLN A 228 24.97 -2.86 -13.72
N GLU A 229 25.75 -2.11 -12.95
CA GLU A 229 25.20 -1.10 -12.03
C GLU A 229 24.55 0.04 -12.82
N LYS A 230 25.19 0.47 -13.92
CA LYS A 230 24.59 1.44 -14.83
C LYS A 230 23.31 0.93 -15.48
N GLN A 231 23.26 -0.33 -15.91
CA GLN A 231 22.06 -0.95 -16.49
C GLN A 231 20.91 -0.93 -15.48
N ILE A 232 21.16 -1.36 -14.23
CA ILE A 232 20.17 -1.35 -13.16
C ILE A 232 19.67 0.08 -12.90
N ASN A 233 20.57 1.05 -12.80
CA ASN A 233 20.18 2.44 -12.55
C ASN A 233 19.27 3.00 -13.67
N GLU A 234 19.56 2.68 -14.94
CA GLU A 234 18.69 3.06 -16.07
C GLU A 234 17.31 2.39 -15.99
N LEU A 235 17.27 1.09 -15.72
CA LEU A 235 16.03 0.34 -15.53
C LEU A 235 15.15 0.92 -14.41
N MET A 236 15.73 1.16 -13.23
CA MET A 236 14.99 1.69 -12.09
C MET A 236 14.55 3.15 -12.30
N GLN A 237 15.36 3.95 -12.99
CA GLN A 237 14.97 5.31 -13.37
C GLN A 237 13.80 5.31 -14.36
N ASN A 238 13.77 4.37 -15.31
CA ASN A 238 12.63 4.18 -16.20
C ASN A 238 11.38 3.71 -15.45
N ALA A 239 11.51 2.82 -14.48
CA ALA A 239 10.40 2.39 -13.63
C ALA A 239 9.79 3.56 -12.83
N LYS A 240 10.62 4.44 -12.25
CA LYS A 240 10.14 5.67 -11.60
C LYS A 240 9.39 6.58 -12.58
N ASN A 241 9.93 6.77 -13.79
CA ASN A 241 9.29 7.60 -14.81
C ASN A 241 7.95 7.01 -15.25
N PHE A 242 7.86 5.68 -15.40
CA PHE A 242 6.61 4.99 -15.71
C PHE A 242 5.53 5.26 -14.64
N ALA A 243 5.87 5.14 -13.35
CA ALA A 243 4.95 5.47 -12.25
C ALA A 243 4.52 6.95 -12.29
N LYS A 244 5.47 7.86 -12.56
CA LYS A 244 5.19 9.30 -12.71
C LYS A 244 4.24 9.58 -13.87
N ASP A 245 4.42 8.91 -15.00
CA ASP A 245 3.55 9.08 -16.18
C ASP A 245 2.12 8.61 -15.89
N GLN A 246 1.95 7.48 -15.19
CA GLN A 246 0.63 7.04 -14.71
C GLN A 246 -0.01 8.05 -13.75
N PHE A 247 0.76 8.60 -12.81
CA PHE A 247 0.29 9.67 -11.93
C PHE A 247 -0.17 10.91 -12.70
N LEU A 248 0.60 11.35 -13.71
CA LEU A 248 0.25 12.49 -14.55
C LEU A 248 -0.99 12.23 -15.41
N ALA A 249 -1.19 10.99 -15.85
CA ALA A 249 -2.40 10.59 -16.57
C ALA A 249 -3.66 10.71 -15.69
N VAL A 250 -3.60 10.19 -14.45
CA VAL A 250 -4.68 10.37 -13.46
C VAL A 250 -4.90 11.84 -13.18
N ARG A 251 -3.83 12.60 -12.86
CA ARG A 251 -3.90 14.05 -12.61
C ARG A 251 -4.64 14.79 -13.72
N LYS A 252 -4.32 14.50 -14.98
CA LYS A 252 -4.96 15.11 -16.15
C LYS A 252 -6.48 14.84 -16.18
N TYR A 253 -6.91 13.62 -15.89
CA TYR A 253 -8.33 13.27 -15.86
C TYR A 253 -9.05 13.94 -14.69
N ILE A 254 -8.50 13.83 -13.48
CA ILE A 254 -9.05 14.45 -12.26
C ILE A 254 -9.17 15.97 -12.43
N ASP A 255 -8.16 16.65 -12.97
CA ASP A 255 -8.19 18.10 -13.20
C ASP A 255 -9.24 18.55 -14.23
N SER A 256 -9.73 17.64 -15.08
CA SER A 256 -10.83 17.93 -16.00
C SER A 256 -12.20 17.94 -15.30
N ILE A 257 -12.28 17.34 -14.11
CA ILE A 257 -13.50 17.17 -13.31
C ILE A 257 -13.48 18.10 -12.10
N ASP A 258 -12.41 18.04 -11.29
CA ASP A 258 -12.21 18.87 -10.11
C ASP A 258 -10.70 19.07 -9.83
N LYS A 259 -10.19 20.25 -10.20
CA LYS A 259 -8.79 20.66 -10.01
C LYS A 259 -8.35 20.81 -8.56
N THR A 260 -9.29 20.80 -7.62
CA THR A 260 -8.97 20.97 -6.19
C THR A 260 -8.59 19.66 -5.51
N LYS A 261 -8.85 18.51 -6.15
CA LYS A 261 -8.58 17.19 -5.57
C LYS A 261 -7.08 16.91 -5.50
N SER A 262 -6.60 16.61 -4.30
CA SER A 262 -5.26 16.06 -4.12
C SER A 262 -5.24 14.59 -4.57
N ILE A 263 -4.05 14.13 -4.97
CA ILE A 263 -3.80 12.75 -5.36
C ILE A 263 -2.60 12.30 -4.54
N HIS A 264 -2.70 11.13 -3.91
CA HIS A 264 -1.63 10.49 -3.17
C HIS A 264 -1.41 9.07 -3.74
N ILE A 265 -0.21 8.53 -3.56
CA ILE A 265 0.06 7.14 -3.92
C ILE A 265 -0.44 6.26 -2.78
N GLY A 266 -1.57 5.59 -3.03
CA GLY A 266 -2.19 4.64 -2.10
C GLY A 266 -1.50 3.29 -2.06
N GLU A 267 -0.84 2.91 -3.15
CA GLU A 267 -0.04 1.69 -3.20
C GLU A 267 0.99 1.72 -4.33
N THR A 268 2.19 1.25 -4.04
CA THR A 268 3.23 0.94 -5.02
C THR A 268 4.30 0.12 -4.33
N GLY A 269 4.93 -0.84 -5.01
CA GLY A 269 5.88 -1.73 -4.39
C GLY A 269 6.82 -2.41 -5.35
N TRP A 270 7.84 -3.06 -4.81
CA TRP A 270 8.80 -3.85 -5.57
C TRP A 270 9.20 -5.09 -4.76
N ALA A 271 8.88 -6.28 -5.25
CA ALA A 271 9.20 -7.52 -4.55
C ALA A 271 10.68 -7.89 -4.67
N THR A 272 11.20 -8.64 -3.70
CA THR A 272 12.63 -9.01 -3.64
C THR A 272 12.93 -10.44 -4.07
N VAL A 273 11.89 -11.26 -4.26
CA VAL A 273 12.01 -12.65 -4.69
C VAL A 273 10.87 -12.95 -5.64
N ASP A 274 11.15 -13.68 -6.71
CA ASP A 274 10.13 -14.31 -7.55
C ASP A 274 10.74 -15.49 -8.31
N THR A 275 9.99 -16.57 -8.50
CA THR A 275 10.43 -17.76 -9.27
C THR A 275 9.79 -17.88 -10.65
N TYR A 276 9.00 -16.89 -11.08
CA TYR A 276 8.23 -16.94 -12.33
C TYR A 276 8.50 -15.72 -13.22
N LEU A 277 7.58 -14.76 -13.25
CA LEU A 277 7.48 -13.71 -14.26
C LEU A 277 8.49 -12.58 -14.01
N TYR A 278 8.89 -12.38 -12.76
CA TYR A 278 9.72 -11.28 -12.30
C TYR A 278 11.10 -11.74 -11.84
N GLY A 279 11.28 -13.06 -11.70
CA GLY A 279 12.52 -13.71 -11.30
C GLY A 279 13.56 -13.87 -12.41
N ALA A 280 14.53 -14.75 -12.16
CA ALA A 280 15.67 -15.00 -13.03
C ALA A 280 15.28 -15.45 -14.46
N THR A 281 14.16 -16.16 -14.62
CA THR A 281 13.66 -16.64 -15.92
C THR A 281 12.66 -15.69 -16.59
N GLY A 282 12.33 -14.58 -15.94
CA GLY A 282 11.35 -13.60 -16.39
C GLY A 282 12.00 -12.24 -16.64
N SER A 283 11.41 -11.19 -16.07
CA SER A 283 11.89 -9.81 -16.25
C SER A 283 13.13 -9.46 -15.44
N ARG A 284 13.60 -10.35 -14.55
CA ARG A 284 14.76 -10.15 -13.66
C ARG A 284 14.63 -8.87 -12.83
N ALA A 285 13.42 -8.60 -12.36
CA ALA A 285 13.08 -7.44 -11.57
C ALA A 285 13.22 -7.70 -10.05
N ALA A 286 12.98 -8.91 -9.58
CA ALA A 286 12.85 -9.19 -8.15
C ALA A 286 14.20 -9.42 -7.45
N ASP A 287 14.66 -8.43 -6.68
CA ASP A 287 15.80 -8.51 -5.75
C ASP A 287 15.81 -7.32 -4.78
N GLU A 288 16.53 -7.47 -3.66
CA GLU A 288 16.61 -6.43 -2.62
C GLU A 288 17.31 -5.13 -3.09
N TYR A 289 18.20 -5.22 -4.08
CA TYR A 289 18.92 -4.07 -4.60
C TYR A 289 17.99 -3.14 -5.40
N LYS A 290 17.23 -3.70 -6.34
CA LYS A 290 16.22 -2.98 -7.12
C LYS A 290 15.07 -2.49 -6.23
N GLN A 291 14.65 -3.26 -5.24
CA GLN A 291 13.66 -2.80 -4.25
C GLN A 291 14.16 -1.53 -3.53
N ALA A 292 15.40 -1.52 -3.05
CA ALA A 292 15.95 -0.35 -2.35
C ALA A 292 16.01 0.90 -3.23
N ILE A 293 16.41 0.76 -4.50
CA ILE A 293 16.42 1.87 -5.46
C ILE A 293 14.99 2.35 -5.71
N TYR A 294 14.03 1.45 -5.94
CA TYR A 294 12.63 1.81 -6.20
C TYR A 294 11.99 2.51 -5.00
N PHE A 295 12.16 1.95 -3.80
CA PHE A 295 11.68 2.54 -2.55
C PHE A 295 12.18 3.97 -2.41
N LYS A 296 13.50 4.20 -2.55
CA LYS A 296 14.08 5.54 -2.50
C LYS A 296 13.52 6.46 -3.59
N HIS A 297 13.43 5.97 -4.83
CA HIS A 297 12.90 6.74 -5.95
C HIS A 297 11.47 7.21 -5.74
N MET A 298 10.60 6.35 -5.22
CA MET A 298 9.21 6.71 -4.95
C MET A 298 9.08 7.65 -3.75
N GLN A 299 9.87 7.47 -2.70
CA GLN A 299 9.92 8.41 -1.58
C GLN A 299 10.37 9.81 -2.04
N ASP A 300 11.46 9.89 -2.82
CA ASP A 300 11.99 11.15 -3.35
C ASP A 300 10.97 11.83 -4.28
N LEU A 301 10.34 11.07 -5.19
CA LEU A 301 9.31 11.58 -6.11
C LEU A 301 8.09 12.10 -5.35
N CYS A 302 7.60 11.37 -4.36
CA CYS A 302 6.41 11.77 -3.60
C CYS A 302 6.69 13.01 -2.73
N ASN A 303 7.89 13.11 -2.15
CA ASN A 303 8.33 14.31 -1.44
C ASN A 303 8.44 15.53 -2.38
N GLU A 304 9.02 15.37 -3.58
CA GLU A 304 9.08 16.42 -4.60
C GLU A 304 7.69 16.95 -4.97
N LEU A 305 6.72 16.03 -5.10
CA LEU A 305 5.33 16.35 -5.44
C LEU A 305 4.49 16.77 -4.23
N SER A 306 5.03 16.73 -3.00
CA SER A 306 4.30 16.97 -1.75
C SER A 306 3.07 16.07 -1.60
N ILE A 307 3.23 14.77 -1.89
CA ILE A 307 2.20 13.74 -1.77
C ILE A 307 2.67 12.61 -0.86
N SER A 308 1.73 11.91 -0.21
CA SER A 308 2.07 10.68 0.53
C SER A 308 2.29 9.49 -0.40
N CYS A 309 3.14 8.57 0.04
CA CYS A 309 3.37 7.27 -0.58
C CYS A 309 3.15 6.16 0.44
N PHE A 310 2.03 5.44 0.33
CA PHE A 310 1.79 4.22 1.09
C PHE A 310 2.51 3.07 0.40
N TYR A 311 3.83 2.99 0.60
CA TYR A 311 4.67 1.98 -0.03
C TYR A 311 4.27 0.56 0.41
N PHE A 312 4.24 -0.36 -0.55
CA PHE A 312 3.89 -1.76 -0.36
C PHE A 312 5.16 -2.62 -0.36
N SER A 313 5.56 -3.21 0.76
CA SER A 313 4.91 -3.18 2.09
C SER A 313 5.90 -3.11 3.25
N ALA A 314 5.36 -3.00 4.47
CA ALA A 314 6.16 -3.06 5.70
C ALA A 314 6.91 -4.38 5.85
N PHE A 315 6.18 -5.51 5.86
CA PHE A 315 6.73 -6.84 6.11
C PHE A 315 6.30 -7.80 5.00
N ASP A 316 7.14 -8.80 4.75
CA ASP A 316 6.77 -9.95 3.92
C ASP A 316 5.56 -10.67 4.54
N GLU A 317 4.65 -11.11 3.67
CA GLU A 317 3.35 -11.68 4.05
C GLU A 317 3.12 -13.02 3.34
N PRO A 318 3.48 -14.16 3.98
CA PRO A 318 3.62 -15.45 3.29
C PRO A 318 2.28 -16.15 2.99
N TRP A 319 1.16 -15.50 3.30
CA TRP A 319 -0.20 -15.99 3.01
C TRP A 319 -0.68 -15.58 1.61
N LYS A 320 -0.07 -14.57 0.99
CA LYS A 320 -0.57 -13.95 -0.24
C LYS A 320 -0.45 -14.89 -1.45
N ASP A 321 0.64 -15.63 -1.54
CA ASP A 321 0.78 -16.77 -2.43
C ASP A 321 1.10 -18.02 -1.60
N TYR A 322 0.04 -18.62 -1.03
CA TYR A 322 0.19 -19.82 -0.22
C TYR A 322 0.73 -21.02 -1.03
N ALA A 323 0.54 -21.04 -2.35
CA ALA A 323 0.93 -22.17 -3.20
C ALA A 323 2.41 -22.10 -3.60
N ASN A 324 2.95 -20.89 -3.75
CA ASN A 324 4.35 -20.66 -4.08
C ASN A 324 5.04 -19.77 -3.03
N ILE A 325 5.83 -20.39 -2.16
CA ILE A 325 6.56 -19.68 -1.10
C ILE A 325 7.50 -18.60 -1.66
N ASP A 326 8.05 -18.81 -2.86
CA ASP A 326 8.96 -17.90 -3.53
C ASP A 326 8.25 -17.07 -4.63
N GLY A 327 6.92 -16.97 -4.57
CA GLY A 327 6.13 -16.08 -5.43
C GLY A 327 6.19 -14.64 -4.95
N SER A 328 6.28 -13.68 -5.88
CA SER A 328 6.51 -12.26 -5.58
C SER A 328 5.60 -11.66 -4.52
N GLU A 329 4.33 -12.07 -4.47
CA GLU A 329 3.34 -11.54 -3.54
C GLU A 329 3.72 -11.73 -2.07
N ASN A 330 4.53 -12.73 -1.75
CA ASN A 330 5.01 -12.97 -0.39
C ASN A 330 6.18 -12.05 0.01
N HIS A 331 6.82 -11.36 -0.95
CA HIS A 331 8.18 -10.78 -0.79
C HIS A 331 8.27 -9.26 -1.04
N PHE A 332 7.17 -8.53 -0.85
CA PHE A 332 7.12 -7.06 -1.00
C PHE A 332 7.61 -6.26 0.20
N GLY A 333 7.82 -6.91 1.35
CA GLY A 333 8.20 -6.24 2.59
C GLY A 333 9.57 -5.57 2.50
N LEU A 334 9.72 -4.44 3.21
CA LEU A 334 11.03 -3.87 3.55
C LEU A 334 11.73 -4.67 4.66
N PHE A 335 10.95 -5.42 5.43
CA PHE A 335 11.41 -6.43 6.37
C PHE A 335 10.93 -7.82 5.94
N THR A 336 11.71 -8.84 6.24
CA THR A 336 11.28 -10.24 6.12
C THR A 336 10.21 -10.60 7.17
N VAL A 337 9.56 -11.75 7.02
CA VAL A 337 8.55 -12.27 7.95
C VAL A 337 9.09 -12.31 9.39
N ASP A 338 10.34 -12.76 9.54
CA ASP A 338 11.04 -12.95 10.80
C ASP A 338 11.71 -11.68 11.35
N GLY A 339 11.58 -10.55 10.65
CA GLY A 339 12.01 -9.23 11.11
C GLY A 339 13.41 -8.80 10.68
N ARG A 340 14.03 -9.45 9.68
CA ARG A 340 15.29 -8.97 9.11
C ARG A 340 15.03 -7.78 8.20
N ALA A 341 15.81 -6.71 8.38
CA ALA A 341 15.78 -5.53 7.53
C ALA A 341 16.42 -5.84 6.17
N LYS A 342 15.66 -5.73 5.08
CA LYS A 342 16.20 -5.90 3.72
C LYS A 342 17.12 -4.74 3.34
N TYR A 343 17.82 -4.86 2.21
CA TYR A 343 18.87 -3.92 1.77
C TYR A 343 18.47 -2.45 1.86
N ALA A 344 17.20 -2.12 1.57
CA ALA A 344 16.64 -0.77 1.69
C ALA A 344 16.78 -0.14 3.08
N LEU A 345 16.92 -0.94 4.14
CA LEU A 345 16.95 -0.52 5.53
C LEU A 345 18.27 -0.86 6.25
N TRP A 346 19.29 -1.37 5.54
CA TRP A 346 20.57 -1.76 6.16
C TRP A 346 21.25 -0.59 6.89
N GLU A 347 21.21 0.62 6.32
CA GLU A 347 21.78 1.82 6.95
C GLU A 347 21.10 2.14 8.29
N MET A 348 19.80 1.86 8.43
CA MET A 348 19.09 2.06 9.70
C MET A 348 19.57 1.06 10.77
N VAL A 349 19.90 -0.18 10.37
CA VAL A 349 20.48 -1.17 11.28
C VAL A 349 21.88 -0.72 11.74
N ASP A 350 22.72 -0.24 10.82
CA ASP A 350 24.06 0.27 11.14
C ASP A 350 24.02 1.46 12.10
N ASN A 351 23.02 2.31 11.95
CA ASN A 351 22.79 3.46 12.82
C ASN A 351 22.09 3.11 14.15
N GLU A 352 21.99 1.82 14.48
CA GLU A 352 21.36 1.29 15.70
C GLU A 352 19.88 1.74 15.89
N ILE A 353 19.16 2.08 14.82
CA ILE A 353 17.78 2.59 14.89
C ILE A 353 16.83 1.56 15.50
N PHE A 354 17.08 0.27 15.26
CA PHE A 354 16.25 -0.84 15.74
C PHE A 354 16.82 -1.54 16.97
N LYS A 355 17.77 -0.92 17.65
CA LYS A 355 18.37 -1.48 18.86
C LYS A 355 17.29 -1.81 19.89
N ASP A 356 17.42 -2.99 20.51
CA ASP A 356 16.50 -3.54 21.50
C ASP A 356 15.06 -3.80 21.01
N LEU A 357 14.77 -3.60 19.71
CA LEU A 357 13.51 -4.01 19.09
C LEU A 357 13.60 -5.45 18.59
N ASN A 358 12.48 -6.17 18.70
CA ASN A 358 12.36 -7.54 18.24
C ASN A 358 11.02 -7.71 17.50
N ARG A 359 11.00 -8.66 16.58
CA ARG A 359 9.76 -9.21 15.99
C ARG A 359 9.70 -10.68 16.38
N GLY A 360 8.75 -11.02 17.25
CA GLY A 360 8.74 -12.30 17.97
C GLY A 360 10.03 -12.48 18.77
N LYS A 361 10.76 -13.58 18.52
CA LYS A 361 12.01 -13.90 19.23
C LYS A 361 13.26 -13.32 18.56
N ASN A 362 13.12 -12.64 17.44
CA ASN A 362 14.25 -12.24 16.60
C ASN A 362 14.52 -10.75 16.74
N SER A 363 15.79 -10.40 16.92
CA SER A 363 16.25 -9.02 16.81
C SER A 363 16.30 -8.58 15.36
N ILE A 364 16.16 -7.27 15.14
CA ILE A 364 16.16 -6.69 13.79
C ILE A 364 17.60 -6.60 13.27
N LEU A 365 17.97 -7.54 12.40
CA LEU A 365 19.28 -7.64 11.76
C LEU A 365 19.17 -7.46 10.25
N LYS A 366 20.28 -7.15 9.58
CA LYS A 366 20.32 -7.05 8.11
C LYS A 366 20.05 -8.38 7.44
N SER A 367 19.29 -8.45 6.36
CA SER A 367 19.31 -9.58 5.41
C SER A 367 20.76 -9.88 4.95
N PHE A 368 21.03 -11.11 4.49
CA PHE A 368 22.37 -11.55 4.07
C PHE A 368 23.49 -11.32 5.10
N ASP A 369 23.15 -11.20 6.39
CA ASP A 369 24.06 -10.79 7.47
C ASP A 369 24.83 -9.48 7.18
N GLY A 370 24.30 -8.62 6.29
CA GLY A 370 24.94 -7.39 5.83
C GLY A 370 26.07 -7.58 4.82
N ASP A 371 26.23 -8.78 4.27
CA ASP A 371 27.18 -9.06 3.20
C ASP A 371 26.61 -8.59 1.85
N LYS A 372 27.15 -7.46 1.38
CA LYS A 372 26.73 -6.86 0.11
C LYS A 372 27.08 -7.75 -1.09
N ASP A 373 28.17 -8.50 -1.06
CA ASP A 373 28.58 -9.34 -2.19
C ASP A 373 27.62 -10.53 -2.33
N LEU A 374 27.18 -11.11 -1.21
CA LEU A 374 26.15 -12.16 -1.21
C LEU A 374 24.80 -11.64 -1.73
N MET A 375 24.38 -10.45 -1.30
CA MET A 375 23.14 -9.83 -1.78
C MET A 375 23.23 -9.52 -3.29
N MET A 376 24.34 -8.93 -3.74
CA MET A 376 24.55 -8.61 -5.16
C MET A 376 24.69 -9.85 -6.05
N GLY A 377 25.11 -11.00 -5.49
CA GLY A 377 25.23 -12.26 -6.23
C GLY A 377 23.92 -12.78 -6.82
N GLY A 378 22.76 -12.34 -6.31
CA GLY A 378 21.43 -12.65 -6.84
C GLY A 378 20.86 -11.58 -7.79
N VAL A 379 21.56 -10.47 -8.00
CA VAL A 379 21.06 -9.33 -8.79
C VAL A 379 21.41 -9.52 -10.26
N ASP A 380 20.40 -9.49 -11.12
CA ASP A 380 20.57 -9.65 -12.58
C ASP A 380 19.80 -8.60 -13.38
N VAL A 381 20.04 -8.51 -14.69
CA VAL A 381 19.34 -7.61 -15.62
C VAL A 381 18.72 -8.40 -16.77
N PRO A 382 17.57 -7.98 -17.34
CA PRO A 382 16.97 -8.63 -18.50
C PRO A 382 17.96 -8.73 -19.67
N GLU A 383 17.91 -9.84 -20.41
CA GLU A 383 18.64 -9.96 -21.68
C GLU A 383 18.00 -9.05 -22.74
N LYS A 384 18.82 -8.58 -23.70
CA LYS A 384 18.37 -7.69 -24.78
C LYS A 384 17.66 -8.39 -25.92
#